data_AF-A0A4Q0GN83-F1
#
_entry.id   AF-A0A4Q0GN83-F1
#
_cell.length_a   1.000
_cell.length_b   1.000
_cell.length_c   1.000
_cell.angle_alpha   90.00
_cell.angle_beta   90.00
_cell.angle_gamma   90.00
#
_symmetry.space_group_name_H-M   'P 1'
#
loop_
_entity.id
_entity.type
_entity.pdbx_description
1 polymer ?
#
loop_
_entity_poly.entity_id
_entity_poly.type
_entity_poly.pdbx_seq_one_letter_code
_entity_poly.pdbx_strand_id
1 'polypeptide(L)'
;MPATARPLWILTAFLIAAFPVLNFVYWPQVLRSGQLPPDGDSIGIPIYGSVLIAIIASPFVIGITGLCLRRYNPPVRLTAYRHDRPLRSALATILFGSAGVVLMLGSIAELMHQLQWYEYLWPAYTAFWVPWMFGLRAAFIEQNTVVVV
;
A
#
# COMPACT_ATOMS: atom_id res chain seq x y z
N MET A 1 -11.71 17.21 -12.46
CA MET A 1 -10.38 17.78 -12.15
C MET A 1 -9.34 16.96 -12.92
N PRO A 2 -8.40 17.57 -13.67
CA PRO A 2 -7.29 16.82 -14.24
C PRO A 2 -6.38 16.40 -13.08
N ALA A 3 -6.63 15.21 -12.53
CA ALA A 3 -5.89 14.71 -11.39
C ALA A 3 -4.48 14.36 -11.86
N THR A 4 -3.50 15.24 -11.66
CA THR A 4 -2.08 14.90 -11.85
C THR A 4 -1.75 13.60 -11.11
N ALA A 5 -0.74 12.85 -11.54
CA ALA A 5 -0.30 11.63 -10.86
C ALA A 5 0.25 11.85 -9.41
N ARG A 6 0.29 13.10 -8.95
CA ARG A 6 0.84 13.52 -7.65
C ARG A 6 0.23 12.81 -6.44
N PRO A 7 -1.11 12.64 -6.31
CA PRO A 7 -1.69 11.99 -5.13
C PRO A 7 -1.18 10.55 -4.94
N LEU A 8 -0.98 9.80 -6.03
CA LEU A 8 -0.45 8.43 -5.95
C LEU A 8 1.04 8.39 -5.60
N TRP A 9 1.83 9.38 -6.03
CA TRP A 9 3.22 9.52 -5.59
C TRP A 9 3.32 9.93 -4.12
N ILE A 10 2.48 10.86 -3.66
CA ILE A 10 2.40 11.25 -2.24
C ILE A 10 2.02 10.03 -1.40
N LEU A 11 1.01 9.28 -1.81
CA LEU A 11 0.59 8.06 -1.14
C LEU A 11 1.70 7.00 -1.14
N THR A 12 2.43 6.85 -2.24
CA THR A 12 3.60 5.94 -2.31
C THR A 12 4.68 6.33 -1.30
N ALA A 13 5.06 7.61 -1.25
CA ALA A 13 6.04 8.11 -0.30
C ALA A 13 5.57 7.90 1.15
N PHE A 14 4.29 8.17 1.41
CA PHE A 14 3.68 7.94 2.71
C PHE A 14 3.73 6.46 3.11
N LEU A 15 3.35 5.53 2.23
CA LEU A 15 3.36 4.09 2.53
C LEU A 15 4.76 3.58 2.89
N ILE A 16 5.78 4.07 2.18
CA ILE A 16 7.18 3.72 2.44
C ILE A 16 7.65 4.27 3.79
N ALA A 17 7.38 5.54 4.07
CA ALA A 17 7.84 6.21 5.27
C ALA A 17 7.07 5.79 6.53
N ALA A 18 5.76 5.56 6.41
CA ALA A 18 4.89 5.23 7.54
C ALA A 18 5.24 3.87 8.16
N PHE A 19 5.66 2.88 7.36
CA PHE A 19 5.98 1.55 7.89
C PHE A 19 7.06 1.57 8.99
N PRO A 20 8.28 2.09 8.76
CA PRO A 20 9.29 2.16 9.81
C PRO A 20 8.87 3.11 10.95
N VAL A 21 8.23 4.24 10.65
CA VAL A 21 7.77 5.20 11.67
C VAL A 21 6.78 4.55 12.65
N LEU A 22 5.82 3.78 12.14
CA LEU A 22 4.85 3.07 12.97
C LEU A 22 5.53 2.01 13.85
N ASN A 23 6.59 1.36 13.37
CA ASN A 23 7.36 0.41 14.17
C ASN A 23 8.06 1.08 15.38
N PHE A 24 8.53 2.32 15.26
CA PHE A 24 9.06 3.09 16.39
C PHE A 24 7.99 3.45 17.44
N VAL A 25 6.70 3.38 17.08
CA VAL A 25 5.60 3.56 18.03
C VAL A 25 5.11 2.22 18.57
N TYR A 26 4.95 1.22 17.70
CA TYR A 26 4.39 -0.09 18.02
C TYR A 26 5.24 -0.85 19.05
N TRP A 27 6.53 -1.09 18.75
CA TRP A 27 7.37 -1.95 19.59
C TRP A 27 7.55 -1.46 21.02
N PRO A 28 7.74 -0.15 21.29
CA PRO A 28 7.75 0.36 22.67
C PRO A 28 6.45 0.10 23.43
N GLN A 29 5.29 0.09 22.75
CA GLN A 29 4.01 -0.18 23.39
C GLN A 29 3.79 -1.67 23.66
N VAL A 30 4.24 -2.53 22.75
CA VAL A 30 4.28 -3.99 22.97
C VAL A 30 5.17 -4.34 24.15
N LEU A 31 6.32 -3.68 24.30
CA LEU A 31 7.18 -3.88 25.47
C LEU A 31 6.48 -3.46 26.77
N ARG A 32 5.82 -2.30 26.76
CA ARG A 32 5.05 -1.79 27.91
C ARG A 32 3.83 -2.65 28.26
N SER A 33 3.28 -3.40 27.31
CA SER A 33 2.17 -4.31 27.58
C SER A 33 2.60 -5.59 28.32
N GLY A 34 3.90 -5.81 28.48
CA GLY A 34 4.45 -6.98 29.16
C GLY A 34 4.41 -8.26 28.31
N GLN A 35 4.08 -8.15 27.02
CA GLN A 35 4.08 -9.28 26.09
C GLN A 35 5.49 -9.75 25.71
N LEU A 36 6.48 -8.86 25.82
CA LEU A 36 7.89 -9.15 25.51
C LEU A 36 8.74 -9.21 26.78
N PRO A 37 9.81 -10.02 26.79
CA PRO A 37 10.82 -9.96 27.84
C PRO A 37 11.41 -8.54 27.95
N PRO A 38 11.69 -8.05 29.17
CA PRO A 38 12.28 -6.73 29.39
C PRO A 38 13.76 -6.63 28.95
N ASP A 39 14.35 -7.73 28.47
CA ASP A 39 15.73 -7.79 28.00
C ASP A 39 15.97 -6.86 26.80
N GLY A 40 17.15 -6.26 26.76
CA GLY A 40 17.46 -5.04 25.99
C GLY A 40 17.34 -5.09 24.47
N ASP A 41 17.07 -6.25 23.86
CA ASP A 41 16.95 -6.42 22.41
C ASP A 41 15.57 -6.88 21.92
N SER A 42 14.60 -7.05 22.82
CA SER A 42 13.26 -7.54 22.46
C SER A 42 12.51 -6.61 21.49
N ILE A 43 12.88 -5.32 21.45
CA ILE A 43 12.33 -4.32 20.52
C ILE A 43 13.32 -3.81 19.48
N GLY A 44 14.63 -3.89 19.74
CA GLY A 44 15.66 -3.37 18.84
C GLY A 44 15.74 -4.16 17.53
N ILE A 45 15.76 -5.49 17.65
CA ILE A 45 15.79 -6.41 16.50
C ILE A 45 14.61 -6.17 15.54
N PRO A 46 13.35 -6.17 15.99
CA PRO A 46 12.25 -5.98 15.06
C PRO A 46 12.17 -4.55 14.50
N ILE A 47 12.55 -3.51 15.24
CA ILE A 47 12.65 -2.15 14.69
C ILE A 47 13.68 -2.10 13.54
N TYR A 48 14.87 -2.67 13.76
CA TYR A 48 15.91 -2.76 12.75
C TYR A 48 15.45 -3.57 11.53
N GLY A 49 14.82 -4.72 11.77
CA GLY A 49 14.22 -5.56 10.73
C GLY A 49 13.21 -4.79 9.87
N SER A 50 12.35 -3.99 10.48
CA SER A 50 11.36 -3.17 9.77
C SER A 50 11.99 -2.07 8.91
N VAL A 51 13.08 -1.45 9.36
CA VAL A 51 13.85 -0.50 8.55
C VAL A 51 14.49 -1.19 7.34
N LEU A 52 15.08 -2.37 7.55
CA LEU A 52 15.68 -3.15 6.46
C LEU A 52 14.63 -3.56 5.42
N ILE A 53 13.48 -4.05 5.87
CA ILE A 53 12.34 -4.39 5.00
C ILE A 53 11.88 -3.15 4.22
N ALA A 54 11.76 -1.99 4.87
CA ALA A 54 11.37 -0.76 4.19
C ALA A 54 12.35 -0.41 3.06
N ILE A 55 13.67 -0.48 3.32
CA ILE A 55 14.71 -0.20 2.32
C ILE A 55 14.62 -1.17 1.15
N ILE A 56 14.46 -2.47 1.42
CA ILE A 56 14.38 -3.51 0.38
C ILE A 56 13.08 -3.39 -0.42
N ALA A 57 11.94 -3.14 0.22
CA ALA A 57 10.64 -3.06 -0.43
C ALA A 57 10.45 -1.75 -1.22
N SER A 58 11.04 -0.64 -0.76
CA SER A 58 10.94 0.69 -1.39
C SER A 58 11.16 0.69 -2.91
N PRO A 59 12.25 0.14 -3.48
CA PRO A 59 12.46 0.15 -4.93
C PRO A 59 11.36 -0.61 -5.69
N PHE A 60 10.77 -1.66 -5.11
CA PHE A 60 9.66 -2.37 -5.74
C PHE A 60 8.39 -1.53 -5.74
N VAL A 61 8.05 -0.90 -4.60
CA VAL A 61 6.87 -0.03 -4.51
C VAL A 61 7.01 1.16 -5.46
N ILE A 62 8.18 1.82 -5.48
CA ILE A 62 8.49 2.93 -6.39
C ILE A 62 8.45 2.46 -7.85
N GLY A 63 9.04 1.30 -8.15
CA GLY A 63 9.07 0.73 -9.50
C GLY A 63 7.67 0.40 -10.03
N ILE A 64 6.84 -0.26 -9.22
CA ILE A 64 5.44 -0.57 -9.56
C ILE A 64 4.65 0.72 -9.78
N THR A 65 4.73 1.68 -8.86
CA THR A 65 4.11 3.00 -9.02
C THR A 65 4.57 3.67 -10.31
N GLY A 66 5.88 3.70 -10.57
CA GLY A 66 6.47 4.28 -11.78
C GLY A 66 5.94 3.63 -13.06
N LEU A 67 5.88 2.29 -13.11
CA LEU A 67 5.34 1.55 -14.24
C LEU A 67 3.85 1.84 -14.46
N CYS A 68 3.06 1.90 -13.38
CA CYS A 68 1.64 2.22 -13.43
C CYS A 68 1.33 3.68 -13.78
N LEU A 69 2.26 4.61 -13.52
CA LEU A 69 2.08 6.05 -13.78
C LEU A 69 2.83 6.56 -15.02
N ARG A 70 3.69 5.76 -15.67
CA ARG A 70 4.56 6.19 -16.78
C ARG A 70 3.83 6.90 -17.93
N ARG A 71 2.59 6.50 -18.23
CA ARG A 71 1.73 7.09 -19.27
C ARG A 71 0.36 7.45 -18.73
N TYR A 72 0.37 8.03 -17.54
CA TYR A 72 -0.84 8.39 -16.80
C TYR A 72 -1.78 9.28 -17.62
N ASN A 73 -3.05 8.89 -17.69
CA ASN A 73 -4.10 9.60 -18.40
C ASN A 73 -5.04 10.27 -17.38
N PRO A 74 -5.21 11.61 -17.36
CA PRO A 74 -5.99 12.31 -16.32
C PRO A 74 -7.45 11.89 -16.08
N PRO A 75 -8.25 11.45 -17.08
CA PRO A 75 -9.59 10.92 -16.85
C PRO A 75 -9.54 9.49 -16.32
N VAL A 76 -8.97 9.29 -15.11
CA VAL A 76 -8.97 8.00 -14.43
C VAL A 76 -10.29 7.81 -13.68
N ARG A 77 -11.03 6.74 -13.98
CA ARG A 77 -12.18 6.28 -13.18
C ARG A 77 -11.72 5.12 -12.31
N LEU A 78 -12.01 5.14 -11.01
CA LEU A 78 -11.63 4.05 -10.09
C LEU A 78 -12.28 2.70 -10.46
N THR A 79 -13.47 2.75 -11.07
CA THR A 79 -14.21 1.60 -11.59
C THR A 79 -13.88 1.26 -13.06
N ALA A 80 -12.81 1.83 -13.63
CA ALA A 80 -12.46 1.60 -15.03
C ALA A 80 -12.27 0.11 -15.33
N TYR A 81 -13.00 -0.38 -16.33
CA TYR A 81 -12.72 -1.62 -17.04
C TYR A 81 -12.81 -1.31 -18.52
N ARG A 82 -11.73 -1.60 -19.26
CA ARG A 82 -11.61 -1.24 -20.67
C ARG A 82 -11.75 -2.48 -21.53
N HIS A 83 -12.87 -2.56 -22.26
CA HIS A 83 -13.17 -3.65 -23.19
C HIS A 83 -12.27 -3.64 -24.43
N ASP A 84 -11.70 -2.49 -24.79
CA ASP A 84 -10.72 -2.37 -25.89
C ASP A 84 -9.36 -2.99 -25.54
N ARG A 85 -9.09 -3.28 -24.26
CA ARG A 85 -7.84 -3.89 -23.77
C ARG A 85 -8.12 -4.93 -22.68
N PRO A 86 -8.81 -6.03 -23.00
CA PRO A 86 -9.35 -6.94 -22.00
C PRO A 86 -8.26 -7.61 -21.16
N LEU A 87 -7.16 -8.06 -21.78
CA LEU A 87 -6.05 -8.72 -21.07
C LEU A 87 -5.42 -7.79 -20.01
N ARG A 88 -5.20 -6.53 -20.37
CA ARG A 88 -4.63 -5.53 -19.46
C ARG A 88 -5.58 -5.25 -18.29
N SER A 89 -6.86 -5.07 -18.57
CA SER A 89 -7.89 -4.85 -17.57
C SER A 89 -8.05 -6.03 -16.61
N ALA A 90 -7.99 -7.26 -17.14
CA ALA A 90 -8.03 -8.48 -16.35
C ALA A 90 -6.80 -8.59 -15.44
N LEU A 91 -5.58 -8.46 -15.98
CA LEU A 91 -4.34 -8.54 -15.19
C LEU A 91 -4.29 -7.48 -14.09
N ALA A 92 -4.64 -6.23 -14.40
CA ALA A 92 -4.66 -5.15 -13.42
C ALA A 92 -5.69 -5.41 -12.31
N THR A 93 -6.85 -5.94 -12.66
CA THR A 93 -7.91 -6.25 -11.69
C THR A 93 -7.53 -7.45 -10.83
N ILE A 94 -6.89 -8.47 -11.39
CA ILE A 94 -6.39 -9.62 -10.62
C ILE A 94 -5.28 -9.18 -9.69
N LEU A 95 -4.25 -8.48 -10.18
CA LEU A 95 -3.08 -8.14 -9.37
C LEU A 95 -3.37 -7.07 -8.32
N PHE A 96 -3.97 -5.95 -8.73
CA PHE A 96 -4.18 -4.81 -7.85
C PHE A 96 -5.60 -4.78 -7.26
N GLY A 97 -6.61 -5.15 -8.06
CA GLY A 97 -7.99 -5.16 -7.60
C GLY A 97 -8.24 -6.22 -6.52
N SER A 98 -7.86 -7.47 -6.76
CA SER A 98 -8.07 -8.54 -5.79
C SER A 98 -7.24 -8.33 -4.52
N ALA A 99 -5.97 -7.92 -4.65
CA ALA A 99 -5.14 -7.56 -3.51
C ALA A 99 -5.75 -6.41 -2.70
N GLY A 100 -6.25 -5.36 -3.37
CA GLY A 100 -6.94 -4.24 -2.71
C GLY A 100 -8.19 -4.68 -1.94
N VAL A 101 -8.99 -5.60 -2.51
CA VAL A 101 -10.17 -6.17 -1.83
C VAL A 101 -9.78 -7.03 -0.63
N VAL A 102 -8.76 -7.89 -0.76
CA VAL A 102 -8.27 -8.72 0.35
C VAL A 102 -7.78 -7.85 1.50
N LEU A 103 -6.98 -6.81 1.21
CA LEU A 103 -6.51 -5.87 2.23
C LEU A 103 -7.66 -5.12 2.90
N MET A 104 -8.64 -4.66 2.11
CA MET A 104 -9.84 -3.99 2.64
C MET A 104 -10.63 -4.89 3.59
N LEU A 105 -10.90 -6.13 3.19
CA LEU A 105 -11.62 -7.10 4.01
C LEU A 105 -10.83 -7.49 5.25
N GLY A 106 -9.50 -7.64 5.13
CA GLY A 106 -8.60 -7.88 6.26
C GLY A 106 -8.66 -6.74 7.28
N SER A 107 -8.51 -5.48 6.85
CA SER A 107 -8.64 -4.31 7.74
C SER A 107 -10.00 -4.27 8.44
N ILE A 108 -11.10 -4.58 7.73
CA ILE A 108 -12.44 -4.61 8.32
C ILE A 108 -12.55 -5.73 9.36
N ALA A 109 -12.03 -6.92 9.05
CA ALA A 109 -12.05 -8.06 9.96
C ALA A 109 -11.25 -7.78 11.26
N GLU A 110 -10.11 -7.12 11.16
CA GLU A 110 -9.32 -6.71 12.33
C GLU A 110 -10.07 -5.70 13.20
N LEU A 111 -10.83 -4.77 12.61
CA LEU A 111 -11.66 -3.81 13.35
C LEU A 111 -12.82 -4.47 14.13
N MET A 112 -13.21 -5.70 13.78
CA MET A 112 -14.23 -6.45 14.53
C MET A 112 -13.68 -7.08 15.81
N HIS A 113 -12.36 -7.12 15.98
CA HIS A 113 -11.71 -7.64 17.17
C HIS A 113 -11.42 -6.51 18.17
N GLN A 114 -11.59 -6.79 19.46
CA GLN A 114 -11.10 -5.91 20.52
C GLN A 114 -9.60 -6.11 20.66
N LEU A 115 -8.82 -5.20 20.08
CA LEU A 115 -7.37 -5.22 20.12
C LEU A 115 -6.87 -4.16 21.10
N GLN A 116 -5.63 -4.31 21.55
CA GLN A 116 -4.94 -3.21 22.22
C GLN A 116 -4.81 -2.03 21.26
N TRP A 117 -4.86 -0.81 21.78
CA TRP A 117 -4.97 0.39 20.92
C TRP A 117 -3.85 0.48 19.87
N TYR A 118 -2.64 0.02 20.20
CA TYR A 118 -1.47 0.07 19.33
C TYR A 118 -1.51 -0.97 18.20
N GLU A 119 -2.32 -2.02 18.32
CA GLU A 119 -2.53 -2.99 17.25
C GLU A 119 -3.37 -2.40 16.11
N TYR A 120 -4.23 -1.40 16.40
CA TYR A 120 -4.98 -0.69 15.36
C TYR A 120 -4.11 0.15 14.41
N LEU A 121 -2.82 0.34 14.72
CA LEU A 121 -1.87 0.99 13.82
C LEU A 121 -1.71 0.21 12.50
N TRP A 122 -1.79 -1.13 12.54
CA TRP A 122 -1.65 -1.98 11.36
C TRP A 122 -2.84 -1.96 10.39
N PRO A 123 -4.09 -2.11 10.83
CA PRO A 123 -5.24 -1.94 9.94
C PRO A 123 -5.36 -0.50 9.45
N ALA A 124 -4.97 0.50 10.25
CA ALA A 124 -4.91 1.90 9.81
C ALA A 124 -3.87 2.11 8.68
N TYR A 125 -2.66 1.55 8.83
CA TYR A 125 -1.65 1.55 7.77
C TYR A 125 -2.13 0.81 6.52
N THR A 126 -2.73 -0.37 6.69
CA THR A 126 -3.27 -1.20 5.61
C THR A 126 -4.40 -0.50 4.86
N ALA A 127 -5.20 0.33 5.53
CA ALA A 127 -6.24 1.12 4.90
C ALA A 127 -5.70 2.09 3.84
N PHE A 128 -4.44 2.54 3.95
CA PHE A 128 -3.79 3.37 2.93
C PHE A 128 -3.30 2.58 1.72
N TRP A 129 -3.03 1.28 1.87
CA TRP A 129 -2.70 0.41 0.74
C TRP A 129 -3.89 0.19 -0.18
N VAL A 130 -5.11 0.19 0.35
CA VAL A 130 -6.35 -0.01 -0.43
C VAL A 130 -6.52 1.04 -1.55
N PRO A 131 -6.57 2.36 -1.28
CA PRO A 131 -6.66 3.36 -2.33
C PRO A 131 -5.41 3.40 -3.22
N TRP A 132 -4.24 3.01 -2.72
CA TRP A 132 -3.03 2.88 -3.54
C TRP A 132 -3.21 1.78 -4.59
N MET A 133 -3.65 0.59 -4.19
CA MET A 133 -3.91 -0.55 -5.07
C MET A 133 -4.96 -0.22 -6.12
N PHE A 134 -6.12 0.31 -5.71
CA PHE A 134 -7.17 0.68 -6.67
C PHE A 134 -6.76 1.85 -7.58
N GLY A 135 -5.99 2.80 -7.06
CA GLY A 135 -5.43 3.90 -7.82
C GLY A 135 -4.44 3.42 -8.89
N LEU A 136 -3.53 2.52 -8.54
CA LEU A 136 -2.59 1.91 -9.49
C LEU A 136 -3.30 1.02 -10.51
N ARG A 137 -4.31 0.26 -10.09
CA ARG A 137 -5.19 -0.50 -11.00
C ARG A 137 -5.75 0.43 -12.07
N ALA A 138 -6.44 1.49 -11.65
CA ALA A 138 -7.13 2.39 -12.56
C ALA A 138 -6.13 3.15 -13.45
N ALA A 139 -5.03 3.64 -12.87
CA ALA A 139 -3.96 4.32 -13.61
C ALA A 139 -3.32 3.40 -14.66
N PHE A 140 -3.11 2.13 -14.34
CA PHE A 140 -2.56 1.17 -15.29
C PHE A 140 -3.55 0.85 -16.41
N ILE A 141 -4.84 0.64 -16.11
CA ILE A 141 -5.85 0.37 -17.14
C ILE A 141 -5.97 1.53 -18.14
N GLU A 142 -5.97 2.77 -17.63
CA GLU A 142 -6.24 3.98 -18.41
C GLU A 142 -5.03 4.58 -19.12
N GLN A 143 -3.84 3.97 -19.01
CA GLN A 143 -2.65 4.54 -19.65
C GLN A 143 -2.85 4.74 -21.16
N ASN A 144 -2.28 5.83 -21.67
CA ASN A 144 -2.23 6.09 -23.10
C ASN A 144 -1.34 5.04 -23.78
N THR A 145 -1.87 4.30 -24.76
CA THR A 145 -1.04 3.47 -25.64
C THR A 145 -0.66 4.30 -26.86
N VAL A 146 0.62 4.24 -27.23
CA VAL A 146 1.04 4.64 -28.57
C VAL A 146 0.50 3.56 -29.50
N VAL A 147 -0.40 3.93 -30.41
CA VAL A 147 -0.63 3.11 -31.61
C VAL A 147 0.62 3.29 -32.44
N VAL A 148 1.50 2.30 -32.44
CA VAL A 148 2.54 2.23 -33.48
C VAL A 148 1.78 1.76 -34.71
N VAL A 149 1.39 2.72 -35.55
CA VAL A 149 0.87 2.47 -36.91
C VAL A 149 2.05 2.13 -37.79
#